data_AF-A0A8E0WN66-F1
#
_entry.id   AF-A0A8E0WN66-F1
#
_cell.length_a   1.000
_cell.length_b   1.000
_cell.length_c   1.000
_cell.angle_alpha   90.00
_cell.angle_beta   90.00
_cell.angle_gamma   90.00
#
_symmetry.space_group_name_H-M   'P 1'
#
loop_
_entity.id
_entity.type
_entity.pdbx_description
1 polymer ?
#
loop_
_entity_poly.entity_id
_entity_poly.type
_entity_poly.pdbx_seq_one_letter_code
_entity_poly.pdbx_strand_id
1 'polypeptide(L)'
;MQRLHTDDLSGYLLNNSNSWNHLKIPAISIQDYSFKLMNKEYQYLSGEVLDSYKEPPDCLAKLEQEIGSYNYNAQYLQEPIAIGSSLLNMEEDISFYENLPSRFGYFVQSWDTAIKISEDSDYSVCTIPLVNETLLIVR
;
A
#
# COMPACT_ATOMS: atom_id res chain seq x y z
N MET A 1 -4.54 10.98 17.83
CA MET A 1 -3.75 11.64 16.76
C MET A 1 -3.76 10.68 15.59
N GLN A 2 -3.99 11.16 14.38
CA GLN A 2 -3.98 10.31 13.18
C GLN A 2 -2.54 9.87 12.90
N ARG A 3 -2.31 8.59 12.65
CA ARG A 3 -0.98 8.08 12.27
C ARG A 3 -0.71 8.44 10.81
N LEU A 4 0.52 8.85 10.51
CA LEU A 4 0.93 9.29 9.17
C LEU A 4 2.23 8.63 8.70
N HIS A 5 3.11 8.27 9.63
CA HIS A 5 4.41 7.69 9.34
C HIS A 5 4.85 6.79 10.50
N THR A 6 5.78 5.87 10.27
CA THR A 6 6.37 5.05 11.35
C THR A 6 7.03 5.89 12.43
N ASP A 7 7.58 7.05 12.03
CA ASP A 7 8.28 8.03 12.89
C ASP A 7 7.44 9.28 13.21
N ASP A 8 6.11 9.21 13.07
CA ASP A 8 5.24 10.27 13.57
C ASP A 8 5.35 10.40 15.11
N LEU A 9 4.75 11.45 15.69
CA LEU A 9 4.85 11.67 17.14
C LEU A 9 4.41 10.46 17.95
N SER A 10 3.36 9.75 17.52
CA SER A 10 2.90 8.54 18.20
C SER A 10 3.91 7.41 18.07
N GLY A 11 4.47 7.18 16.88
CA GLY A 11 5.57 6.23 16.67
C GLY A 11 6.80 6.55 17.53
N TYR A 12 7.21 7.82 17.59
CA TYR A 12 8.29 8.28 18.45
C TYR A 12 8.01 8.00 19.93
N LEU A 13 6.81 8.31 20.43
CA LEU A 13 6.45 8.08 21.82
C LEU A 13 6.42 6.59 22.19
N LEU A 14 5.91 5.75 21.29
CA LEU A 14 5.88 4.29 21.47
C LEU A 14 7.30 3.70 21.46
N ASN A 15 8.19 4.20 20.61
CA ASN A 15 9.57 3.70 20.50
C ASN A 15 10.47 4.16 21.66
N ASN A 16 10.19 5.33 22.25
CA ASN A 16 11.06 5.94 23.26
C ASN A 16 10.55 5.81 24.70
N SER A 17 9.33 5.30 24.92
CA SER A 17 8.80 5.12 26.27
C SER A 17 7.74 4.03 26.37
N ASN A 18 7.85 3.20 27.40
CA ASN A 18 6.83 2.22 27.78
C ASN A 18 5.78 2.79 28.77
N SER A 19 5.83 4.10 29.06
CA SER A 19 4.89 4.75 29.98
C SER A 19 3.49 4.98 29.38
N TRP A 20 3.34 4.77 28.08
CA TRP A 20 2.12 5.04 27.34
C TRP A 20 1.32 3.76 27.11
N ASN A 21 0.02 3.82 27.38
CA ASN A 21 -0.91 2.77 26.97
C ASN A 21 -1.33 3.04 25.53
N HIS A 22 -0.99 2.13 24.62
CA HIS A 22 -1.37 2.25 23.21
C HIS A 22 -2.76 1.67 22.99
N LEU A 23 -3.70 2.52 22.58
CA LEU A 23 -5.03 2.10 22.14
C LEU A 23 -5.12 2.22 20.61
N LYS A 24 -5.16 1.06 19.93
CA LYS A 24 -5.31 0.94 18.49
C LYS A 24 -6.70 0.40 18.16
N ILE A 25 -7.50 1.13 17.40
CA ILE A 25 -8.84 0.70 16.96
C ILE A 25 -8.93 0.96 15.45
N PRO A 26 -8.68 -0.05 14.61
CA PRO A 26 -8.70 0.12 13.15
C PRO A 26 -10.14 0.18 12.62
N ALA A 27 -10.33 0.85 11.48
CA ALA A 27 -11.64 0.94 10.81
C ALA A 27 -12.20 -0.43 10.39
N ILE A 28 -11.31 -1.36 10.03
CA ILE A 28 -11.59 -2.79 9.87
C ILE A 28 -10.55 -3.58 10.68
N SER A 29 -10.99 -4.57 11.43
CA SER A 29 -10.10 -5.41 12.23
C SER A 29 -9.31 -6.39 11.36
N ILE A 30 -7.99 -6.42 11.55
CA ILE A 30 -7.09 -7.37 10.88
C ILE A 30 -6.85 -8.64 11.72
N GLN A 31 -7.28 -8.61 12.98
CA GLN A 31 -7.17 -9.68 13.96
C GLN A 31 -8.24 -9.49 15.04
N ASP A 32 -8.40 -10.46 15.92
CA ASP A 32 -9.29 -10.33 17.06
C ASP A 32 -8.71 -9.35 18.09
N TYR A 33 -9.51 -8.37 18.50
CA TYR A 33 -9.20 -7.43 19.57
C TYR A 33 -10.19 -7.58 20.73
N SER A 34 -9.68 -7.49 21.96
CA SER A 34 -10.51 -7.31 23.15
C SER A 34 -10.17 -5.98 23.82
N PHE A 35 -11.18 -5.12 23.97
CA PHE A 35 -11.07 -3.85 24.64
C PHE A 35 -11.83 -3.87 25.97
N LYS A 36 -11.12 -3.63 27.06
CA LYS A 36 -11.73 -3.48 28.38
C LYS A 36 -12.00 -2.00 28.66
N LEU A 37 -13.26 -1.60 28.57
CA LEU A 37 -13.71 -0.25 28.94
C LEU A 37 -14.51 -0.31 30.23
N MET A 38 -13.90 0.21 31.31
CA MET A 38 -14.48 0.21 32.66
C MET A 38 -14.87 -1.22 33.09
N ASN A 39 -16.17 -1.50 33.19
CA ASN A 39 -16.72 -2.79 33.61
C ASN A 39 -17.25 -3.63 32.44
N LYS A 40 -16.96 -3.23 31.19
CA LYS A 40 -17.37 -3.94 29.98
C LYS A 40 -16.17 -4.38 29.17
N GLU A 41 -16.32 -5.54 28.55
CA GLU A 41 -15.39 -6.06 27.57
C GLU A 41 -16.07 -6.04 26.21
N TYR A 42 -15.38 -5.47 25.22
CA TYR A 42 -15.82 -5.40 23.83
C TYR A 42 -14.91 -6.27 23.00
N GLN A 43 -15.49 -7.23 22.29
CA GLN A 43 -14.81 -8.02 21.29
C GLN A 43 -14.97 -7.32 19.95
N TYR A 44 -13.88 -7.23 19.20
CA TYR A 44 -13.85 -6.72 17.84
C TYR A 44 -13.10 -7.74 17.00
N LEU A 45 -13.86 -8.62 16.35
CA LEU A 45 -13.34 -9.84 15.72
C LEU A 45 -12.77 -9.54 14.35
N SER A 46 -11.81 -10.32 13.87
CA SER A 46 -11.20 -10.14 12.55
C SER A 46 -12.23 -9.99 11.41
N GLY A 47 -12.03 -9.00 10.54
CA GLY A 47 -12.91 -8.63 9.43
C GLY A 47 -14.13 -7.78 9.79
N GLU A 48 -14.37 -7.52 11.08
CA GLU A 48 -15.43 -6.64 11.54
C GLU A 48 -15.09 -5.17 11.24
N VAL A 49 -16.10 -4.38 10.90
CA VAL A 49 -15.98 -2.94 10.61
C VAL A 49 -16.45 -2.13 11.81
N LEU A 50 -15.65 -1.15 12.23
CA LEU A 50 -15.87 -0.37 13.44
C LEU A 50 -17.20 0.39 13.43
N ASP A 51 -17.52 1.05 12.31
CA ASP A 51 -18.79 1.77 12.11
C ASP A 51 -19.33 1.48 10.71
N SER A 52 -19.94 0.31 10.55
CA SER A 52 -20.51 -0.14 9.28
C SER A 52 -21.64 0.74 8.74
N TYR A 53 -22.21 1.63 9.57
CA TYR A 53 -23.23 2.58 9.14
C TYR A 53 -22.60 3.81 8.47
N LYS A 54 -21.51 4.36 9.03
CA LYS A 54 -20.82 5.52 8.44
C LYS A 54 -19.85 5.11 7.33
N GLU A 55 -19.14 4.01 7.53
CA GLU A 55 -18.05 3.55 6.67
C GLU A 55 -18.29 2.08 6.31
N PRO A 56 -19.30 1.79 5.46
CA PRO A 56 -19.57 0.42 5.04
C PRO A 56 -18.35 -0.17 4.30
N PRO A 57 -18.21 -1.51 4.26
CA PRO A 57 -17.04 -2.18 3.66
C PRO A 57 -16.70 -1.70 2.24
N ASP A 58 -17.70 -1.52 1.38
CA ASP A 58 -17.50 -1.03 0.01
C ASP A 58 -16.95 0.40 -0.04
N CYS A 59 -17.30 1.23 0.95
CA CYS A 59 -16.77 2.57 1.06
C CYS A 59 -15.31 2.55 1.50
N LEU A 60 -14.95 1.69 2.47
CA LEU A 60 -13.56 1.52 2.90
C LEU A 60 -12.67 0.99 1.76
N ALA A 61 -13.18 0.03 0.96
CA ALA A 61 -12.48 -0.50 -0.20
C ALA A 61 -12.23 0.56 -1.28
N LYS A 62 -13.24 1.38 -1.61
CA LYS A 62 -13.08 2.51 -2.54
C LYS A 62 -12.08 3.53 -2.01
N LEU A 63 -12.17 3.84 -0.72
CA LEU A 63 -11.29 4.80 -0.09
C LEU A 63 -9.83 4.35 -0.14
N GLU A 64 -9.55 3.07 0.10
CA GLU A 64 -8.20 2.52 -0.05
C GLU A 64 -7.66 2.74 -1.46
N GLN A 65 -8.48 2.52 -2.50
CA GLN A 65 -8.08 2.77 -3.89
C GLN A 65 -7.82 4.26 -4.16
N GLU A 66 -8.58 5.17 -3.53
CA GLU A 66 -8.45 6.61 -3.73
C GLU A 66 -7.21 7.21 -3.06
N ILE A 67 -6.92 6.82 -1.81
CA ILE A 67 -5.80 7.39 -1.04
C ILE A 67 -4.52 6.54 -1.12
N GLY A 68 -4.63 5.32 -1.64
CA GLY A 68 -3.56 4.33 -1.73
C GLY A 68 -3.32 3.57 -0.41
N SER A 69 -2.90 2.31 -0.53
CA SER A 69 -2.72 1.41 0.60
C SER A 69 -1.76 1.93 1.67
N TYR A 70 -0.74 2.73 1.30
CA TYR A 70 0.16 3.35 2.28
C TYR A 70 -0.59 4.29 3.25
N ASN A 71 -1.37 5.22 2.70
CA ASN A 71 -2.14 6.17 3.51
C ASN A 71 -3.29 5.47 4.24
N TYR A 72 -3.92 4.50 3.60
CA TYR A 72 -4.98 3.71 4.22
C TYR A 72 -4.48 2.93 5.44
N ASN A 73 -3.34 2.23 5.32
CA ASN A 73 -2.71 1.51 6.42
C ASN A 73 -2.37 2.45 7.59
N ALA A 74 -1.73 3.58 7.31
CA ALA A 74 -1.42 4.55 8.35
C ALA A 74 -2.69 5.13 9.00
N GLN A 75 -3.63 5.65 8.22
CA GLN A 75 -4.71 6.47 8.75
C GLN A 75 -5.91 5.67 9.27
N TYR A 76 -6.32 4.62 8.54
CA TYR A 76 -7.53 3.83 8.84
C TYR A 76 -7.22 2.57 9.63
N LEU A 77 -6.09 1.91 9.34
CA LEU A 77 -5.67 0.73 10.11
C LEU A 77 -4.77 1.09 11.30
N GLN A 78 -4.32 2.34 11.42
CA GLN A 78 -3.38 2.81 12.44
C GLN A 78 -2.08 1.99 12.47
N GLU A 79 -1.65 1.50 11.31
CA GLU A 79 -0.46 0.65 11.11
C GLU A 79 0.40 1.23 9.98
N PRO A 80 1.16 2.33 10.21
CA PRO A 80 2.03 2.88 9.18
C PRO A 80 3.08 1.87 8.73
N ILE A 81 3.19 1.68 7.41
CA ILE A 81 4.21 0.84 6.79
C ILE A 81 5.45 1.70 6.56
N ALA A 82 6.65 1.12 6.71
CA ALA A 82 7.89 1.84 6.43
C ALA A 82 7.97 2.23 4.94
N ILE A 83 8.31 3.48 4.65
CA ILE A 83 8.59 3.94 3.28
C ILE A 83 9.73 3.09 2.71
N GLY A 84 9.43 2.24 1.74
CA GLY A 84 10.37 1.24 1.22
C GLY A 84 9.77 -0.15 1.01
N SER A 85 8.58 -0.43 1.55
CA SER A 85 7.72 -1.48 0.98
C SER A 85 7.34 -1.00 -0.43
N SER A 86 7.90 -1.64 -1.44
CA SER A 86 7.79 -1.26 -2.85
C SER A 86 6.34 -0.90 -3.24
N LEU A 87 6.17 0.17 -4.04
CA LEU A 87 4.88 0.52 -4.67
C LEU A 87 4.32 -0.63 -5.52
N LEU A 88 5.19 -1.56 -5.92
CA LEU A 88 4.88 -2.77 -6.65
C LEU A 88 5.31 -3.97 -5.81
N ASN A 89 4.38 -4.85 -5.45
CA ASN A 89 4.71 -6.17 -4.96
C ASN A 89 5.29 -6.99 -6.12
N MET A 90 6.56 -7.41 -6.01
CA MET A 90 7.23 -8.15 -7.07
C MET A 90 6.56 -9.49 -7.39
N GLU A 91 5.86 -10.11 -6.44
CA GLU A 91 5.20 -11.40 -6.63
C GLU A 91 3.77 -11.25 -7.17
N GLU A 92 3.07 -10.18 -6.76
CA GLU A 92 1.65 -9.98 -7.10
C GLU A 92 1.44 -9.06 -8.32
N ASP A 93 2.25 -8.01 -8.46
CA ASP A 93 2.07 -6.97 -9.49
C ASP A 93 2.93 -7.21 -10.74
N ILE A 94 3.98 -8.06 -10.64
CA ILE A 94 4.95 -8.24 -11.72
C ILE A 94 5.04 -9.73 -12.11
N SER A 95 4.64 -10.02 -13.35
CA SER A 95 4.78 -11.34 -13.95
C SER A 95 5.91 -11.36 -14.97
N PHE A 96 6.82 -12.34 -14.86
CA PHE A 96 7.89 -12.57 -15.83
C PHE A 96 7.50 -13.68 -16.81
N TYR A 97 7.77 -13.45 -18.09
CA TYR A 97 7.47 -14.40 -19.17
C TYR A 97 8.76 -14.70 -19.95
N GLU A 98 9.10 -15.97 -20.10
CA GLU A 98 10.25 -16.40 -20.93
C GLU A 98 9.91 -16.45 -22.42
N ASN A 99 8.64 -16.71 -22.74
CA ASN A 99 8.17 -16.83 -24.11
C ASN A 99 7.14 -15.73 -24.41
N LEU A 100 7.29 -15.12 -25.59
CA LEU A 100 6.31 -14.17 -26.11
C LEU A 100 4.98 -14.89 -26.38
N PRO A 101 3.82 -14.26 -26.08
CA PRO A 101 2.53 -14.82 -26.43
C PRO A 101 2.37 -14.92 -27.96
N SER A 102 1.67 -15.97 -28.42
CA SER A 102 1.46 -16.23 -29.85
C SER A 102 0.54 -15.22 -30.55
N ARG A 103 -0.19 -14.42 -29.76
CA ARG A 103 -1.04 -13.32 -30.22
C ARG A 103 -0.84 -12.11 -29.32
N PHE A 104 -0.68 -10.93 -29.90
CA PHE A 104 -0.63 -9.67 -29.19
C PHE A 104 -1.45 -8.60 -29.92
N GLY A 105 -1.96 -7.61 -29.18
CA GLY A 105 -2.74 -6.51 -29.73
C GLY A 105 -1.86 -5.49 -30.46
N TYR A 106 -0.96 -4.85 -29.72
CA TYR A 106 -0.06 -3.82 -30.26
C TYR A 106 1.20 -3.67 -29.40
N PHE A 107 2.22 -3.04 -29.99
CA PHE A 107 3.42 -2.60 -29.27
C PHE A 107 3.24 -1.15 -28.82
N VAL A 108 3.70 -0.85 -27.61
CA VAL A 108 3.90 0.53 -27.15
C VAL A 108 5.41 0.75 -27.04
N GLN A 109 5.89 1.94 -27.38
CA GLN A 109 7.25 2.34 -27.07
C GLN A 109 7.20 3.46 -26.05
N SER A 110 7.91 3.28 -24.95
CA SER A 110 8.11 4.32 -23.94
C SER A 110 9.57 4.71 -23.92
N TRP A 111 9.83 6.00 -24.07
CA TRP A 111 11.18 6.56 -24.14
C TRP A 111 11.40 7.47 -22.94
N ASP A 112 12.45 7.18 -22.17
CA ASP A 112 13.02 8.08 -21.18
C ASP A 112 14.35 8.60 -21.75
N THR A 113 14.37 9.83 -22.23
CA THR A 113 15.52 10.36 -22.99
C THR A 113 16.36 11.29 -22.14
N ALA A 114 17.65 11.00 -22.06
CA ALA A 114 18.64 11.93 -21.53
C ALA A 114 18.89 13.09 -22.51
N ILE A 115 18.94 14.30 -21.98
CA ILE A 115 19.12 15.54 -22.76
C ILE A 115 20.61 15.90 -22.89
N LYS A 116 21.46 15.41 -21.97
CA LYS A 116 22.89 15.73 -21.89
C LYS A 116 23.74 14.61 -22.47
N ILE A 117 24.90 14.97 -22.99
CA ILE A 117 25.82 14.10 -23.75
C ILE A 117 27.18 13.90 -23.04
N SER A 118 27.28 14.22 -21.74
CA SER A 118 28.52 13.97 -20.98
C SER A 118 28.63 12.51 -20.56
N GLU A 119 29.84 12.01 -20.33
CA GLU A 119 30.08 10.61 -19.90
C GLU A 119 29.39 10.27 -18.56
N ASP A 120 29.20 11.27 -17.69
CA ASP A 120 28.45 11.13 -16.42
C ASP A 120 26.93 11.40 -16.56
N SER A 121 26.40 11.56 -17.78
CA SER A 121 24.97 11.78 -17.99
C SER A 121 24.16 10.49 -17.85
N ASP A 122 22.91 10.61 -17.43
CA ASP A 122 21.96 9.50 -17.43
C ASP A 122 21.78 8.90 -18.83
N TYR A 123 21.41 7.61 -18.90
CA TYR A 123 21.13 6.94 -20.17
C TYR A 123 19.79 7.37 -20.75
N SER A 124 19.69 7.39 -22.08
CA SER A 124 18.37 7.31 -22.72
C SER A 124 17.94 5.85 -22.79
N VAL A 125 16.75 5.53 -22.28
CA VAL A 125 16.21 4.18 -22.21
C VAL A 125 14.94 4.11 -23.06
N CYS A 126 14.80 3.02 -23.83
CA CYS A 126 13.57 2.68 -24.52
C CYS A 126 13.06 1.34 -24.00
N THR A 127 11.77 1.28 -23.65
CA THR A 127 11.09 0.02 -23.37
C THR A 127 10.01 -0.22 -24.42
N ILE A 128 9.88 -1.48 -24.84
CA ILE A 128 8.88 -1.91 -25.82
C ILE A 128 7.97 -2.97 -25.17
N PRO A 129 6.99 -2.56 -24.36
CA PRO A 129 6.01 -3.50 -23.84
C PRO A 129 5.09 -4.03 -24.94
N LEU A 130 4.73 -5.31 -24.82
CA LEU A 130 3.64 -5.90 -25.57
C LEU A 130 2.36 -5.75 -24.77
N VAL A 131 1.32 -5.21 -25.41
CA VAL A 131 0.02 -5.05 -24.77
C VAL A 131 -0.94 -6.13 -25.29
N ASN A 132 -1.35 -6.99 -24.37
CA ASN A 132 -2.61 -7.73 -24.44
C ASN A 132 -3.60 -7.12 -23.43
N GLU A 133 -4.71 -7.77 -23.09
CA GLU A 133 -5.56 -7.34 -21.97
C GLU A 133 -4.79 -7.13 -20.63
N THR A 134 -3.50 -7.46 -20.58
CA THR A 134 -2.53 -7.16 -19.52
C THR A 134 -1.18 -6.71 -20.13
N LEU A 135 -0.48 -5.77 -19.49
CA LEU A 135 0.83 -5.24 -19.91
C LEU A 135 1.93 -6.29 -19.68
N LEU A 136 2.71 -6.61 -20.72
CA LEU A 136 3.85 -7.54 -20.62
C LEU A 136 5.17 -6.78 -20.76
N ILE A 137 6.03 -6.86 -19.74
CA ILE A 137 7.41 -6.37 -19.80
C ILE A 137 8.31 -7.54 -20.21
N VAL A 138 8.87 -7.47 -21.41
CA VAL A 138 9.80 -8.47 -21.95
C VAL A 138 11.22 -7.99 -21.70
N ARG A 139 12.09 -8.87 -21.19
CA ARG A 139 13.52 -8.61 -20.96
C ARG A 139 14.32 -8.68 -22.24
#